data_AF-A0A7W1T2S9-F1
#
_entry.id   AF-A0A7W1T2S9-F1
#
_cell.length_a   1.000
_cell.length_b   1.000
_cell.length_c   1.000
_cell.angle_alpha   90.00
_cell.angle_beta   90.00
_cell.angle_gamma   90.00
#
_symmetry.space_group_name_H-M   'P 1'
#
loop_
_entity.id
_entity.type
_entity.pdbx_description
1 polymer ?
#
loop_
_entity_poly.entity_id
_entity_poly.type
_entity_poly.pdbx_seq_one_letter_code
_entity_poly.pdbx_strand_id
1 'polypeptide(L)' 'MANTVETTPLNIETVNLDDEHEIDAFHEAWISTGQAKVQDDFRRLREMGIVDAHGKQLKTVVSADMLDANADFGG' A
#
# COMPACT_ATOMS: atom_id res chain seq x y z
N MET A 1 20.24 33.30 10.86
CA MET A 1 21.02 32.16 10.36
C MET A 1 20.00 31.10 9.96
N ALA A 2 19.81 30.87 8.67
CA ALA A 2 18.92 29.81 8.21
C ALA A 2 19.66 28.49 8.40
N ASN A 3 19.20 27.66 9.35
CA ASN A 3 19.63 26.27 9.41
C ASN A 3 18.99 25.58 8.20
N THR A 4 19.71 25.54 7.09
CA THR A 4 19.40 24.66 5.97
C THR A 4 19.62 23.25 6.48
N VAL A 5 18.56 22.59 6.92
CA VAL A 5 18.60 21.16 7.21
C VAL A 5 18.79 20.47 5.87
N GLU A 6 20.00 20.00 5.60
CA GLU A 6 20.25 19.11 4.46
C GLU A 6 19.49 17.82 4.72
N THR A 7 18.34 17.67 4.06
CA THR A 7 17.58 16.42 4.09
C THR A 7 18.18 15.48 3.06
N THR A 8 19.19 14.72 3.45
CA THR A 8 19.65 13.57 2.64
C THR A 8 18.54 12.51 2.67
N PRO A 9 18.02 12.06 1.51
CA PRO A 9 17.06 10.97 1.48
C PRO A 9 17.70 9.72 2.08
N LEU A 10 17.12 9.21 3.17
CA LEU A 10 17.58 7.95 3.78
C LEU A 10 17.20 6.80 2.82
N ASN A 11 18.20 6.12 2.27
CA ASN A 11 18.03 4.94 1.43
C ASN A 11 18.43 3.70 2.24
N ILE A 12 17.72 2.58 2.10
CA ILE A 12 18.00 1.35 2.84
C ILE A 12 19.41 0.79 2.56
N GLU A 13 19.96 1.09 1.38
CA GLU A 13 21.32 0.73 0.99
C GLU A 13 22.40 1.53 1.75
N THR A 14 22.00 2.63 2.38
CA THR A 14 22.90 3.59 3.05
C THR A 14 22.62 3.75 4.54
N VAL A 15 21.51 3.18 5.04
CA VAL A 15 21.17 3.19 6.46
C VAL A 15 22.06 2.20 7.20
N ASN A 16 22.66 2.66 8.30
CA ASN A 16 23.35 1.77 9.20
C ASN A 16 22.34 0.93 10.01
N LEU A 17 22.24 -0.36 9.68
CA LEU A 17 21.30 -1.27 10.35
C LEU A 17 21.76 -1.68 11.77
N ASP A 18 22.99 -1.34 12.17
CA ASP A 18 23.48 -1.55 13.53
C ASP A 18 23.23 -0.34 14.45
N ASP A 19 22.71 0.77 13.91
CA ASP A 19 22.31 1.97 14.66
C ASP A 19 20.79 2.08 14.73
N GLU A 20 20.23 1.86 15.92
CA GLU A 20 18.80 1.90 16.19
C GLU A 20 18.19 3.29 15.90
N HIS A 21 18.95 4.38 16.10
CA HIS A 21 18.47 5.73 15.81
C HIS A 21 18.38 6.02 14.30
N GLU A 22 19.29 5.49 13.50
CA GLU A 22 19.22 5.63 12.04
C GLU A 22 18.08 4.80 11.45
N ILE A 23 17.84 3.60 11.99
CA ILE A 23 16.71 2.75 11.60
C ILE A 23 15.39 3.47 11.89
N ASP A 24 15.24 4.05 13.08
CA ASP A 24 14.02 4.78 13.46
C ASP A 24 13.77 5.99 12.55
N ALA A 25 14.81 6.77 12.27
CA ALA A 25 14.72 7.90 11.35
C ALA A 25 14.35 7.47 9.92
N PHE A 26 14.89 6.33 9.46
CA PHE A 26 14.56 5.76 8.16
C PHE A 26 13.12 5.26 8.11
N HIS A 27 12.63 4.57 9.16
CA HIS A 27 11.24 4.14 9.24
C HIS A 27 10.28 5.32 9.25
N GLU A 28 10.58 6.38 9.99
CA GLU A 28 9.75 7.59 10.01
C GLU A 28 9.69 8.24 8.63
N ALA A 29 10.84 8.38 7.96
CA ALA A 29 10.91 8.92 6.60
C ALA A 29 10.21 8.04 5.56
N TRP A 30 10.37 6.71 5.66
CA TRP A 30 9.68 5.74 4.80
C TRP A 30 8.17 5.85 5.01
N ILE A 31 7.69 5.78 6.25
CA ILE A 31 6.25 5.86 6.55
C ILE A 31 5.68 7.17 6.00
N SER A 32 6.33 8.31 6.26
CA SER A 32 5.90 9.62 5.76
C SER A 32 5.81 9.67 4.22
N THR A 33 6.82 9.13 3.53
CA THR A 33 6.87 9.11 2.07
C THR A 33 5.86 8.11 1.47
N GLY A 34 5.75 6.93 2.07
CA GLY A 34 4.92 5.82 1.61
C GLY A 34 3.44 6.04 1.88
N GLN A 35 3.08 6.79 2.92
CA GLN A 35 1.69 6.97 3.35
C GLN A 35 0.82 7.59 2.27
N ALA A 36 1.31 8.62 1.55
CA ALA A 36 0.55 9.24 0.47
C ALA A 36 0.28 8.26 -0.69
N LYS A 37 1.29 7.45 -1.05
CA LYS A 37 1.16 6.42 -2.09
C LYS A 37 0.19 5.32 -1.67
N VAL A 38 0.31 4.82 -0.44
CA VAL A 38 -0.58 3.79 0.10
C VAL A 38 -2.03 4.29 0.13
N GLN A 39 -2.27 5.54 0.51
CA GLN A 39 -3.62 6.14 0.48
C GLN A 39 -4.18 6.23 -0.94
N ASP A 40 -3.37 6.64 -1.93
CA ASP A 40 -3.79 6.68 -3.33
C ASP A 40 -4.11 5.28 -3.87
N ASP A 41 -3.25 4.30 -3.59
CA ASP A 41 -3.46 2.91 -4.02
C ASP A 41 -4.73 2.32 -3.37
N PHE A 42 -5.00 2.58 -2.08
CA PHE A 42 -6.25 2.18 -1.42
C PHE A 42 -7.50 2.87 -2.00
N ARG A 43 -7.40 4.16 -2.38
CA ARG A 43 -8.49 4.87 -3.05
C ARG A 43 -8.83 4.19 -4.38
N ARG A 44 -7.82 3.89 -5.20
CA ARG A 44 -8.01 3.21 -6.49
C ARG A 44 -8.66 1.83 -6.34
N LEU A 45 -8.19 1.03 -5.37
CA LEU A 45 -8.79 -0.28 -5.10
C LEU A 45 -10.27 -0.18 -4.68
N ARG A 46 -10.63 0.89 -3.97
CA ARG A 46 -12.03 1.16 -3.58
C ARG A 46 -12.87 1.59 -4.78
N GLU A 47 -12.35 2.47 -5.63
CA GLU A 47 -13.01 2.88 -6.87
C GLU A 47 -13.25 1.69 -7.82
N MET A 48 -12.34 0.71 -7.81
CA MET A 48 -12.48 -0.56 -8.53
C MET A 48 -13.44 -1.57 -7.87
N GLY A 49 -13.97 -1.27 -6.68
CA GLY A 49 -14.84 -2.20 -5.94
C GLY A 49 -14.12 -3.44 -5.40
N ILE A 50 -12.79 -3.41 -5.26
CA ILE A 50 -12.00 -4.53 -4.72
C ILE A 50 -11.98 -4.50 -3.19
N VAL A 51 -11.97 -3.31 -2.59
CA VAL A 51 -11.93 -3.13 -1.12
C VAL A 51 -13.02 -2.19 -0.63
N ASP A 52 -13.45 -2.38 0.62
CA ASP A 52 -14.48 -1.56 1.27
C ASP A 52 -13.91 -0.26 1.89
N ALA A 53 -14.78 0.49 2.59
CA ALA A 53 -14.42 1.73 3.28
C ALA A 53 -13.38 1.53 4.40
N HIS A 54 -13.23 0.30 4.90
CA HIS A 54 -12.29 -0.09 5.94
C HIS A 54 -11.04 -0.80 5.38
N GLY A 55 -10.91 -0.91 4.05
CA GLY A 55 -9.79 -1.58 3.39
C GLY A 55 -9.88 -3.10 3.40
N LYS A 56 -11.03 -3.68 3.76
CA LYS A 56 -11.23 -5.13 3.64
C LYS A 56 -11.56 -5.48 2.21
N GLN A 57 -10.98 -6.57 1.72
CA GLN A 57 -11.30 -7.10 0.41
C GLN A 57 -12.79 -7.46 0.34
N LEU A 58 -13.47 -6.87 -0.63
CA LEU A 58 -14.81 -7.27 -1.05
C LEU A 58 -14.64 -8.61 -1.77
N LYS A 59 -14.78 -9.73 -1.05
CA LYS A 59 -14.83 -11.04 -1.67
C LYS A 59 -16.06 -11.07 -2.58
N THR A 60 -15.86 -11.12 -3.88
CA THR A 60 -16.86 -11.69 -4.80
C THR A 60 -17.00 -13.16 -4.42
N VAL A 61 -17.98 -13.47 -3.58
CA VAL A 61 -18.45 -14.84 -3.42
C VAL A 61 -19.11 -15.20 -4.73
N VAL A 62 -18.32 -15.77 -5.63
CA VAL A 62 -18.86 -16.42 -6.82
C VAL A 62 -19.58 -17.66 -6.30
N SER A 63 -20.91 -17.69 -6.42
CA SER A 63 -21.70 -18.87 -6.09
C SER A 63 -21.13 -20.07 -6.84
N ALA A 64 -21.09 -21.25 -6.22
CA ALA A 64 -20.54 -22.45 -6.85
C ALA A 64 -21.17 -22.72 -8.24
N ASP A 65 -22.42 -22.33 -8.41
CA ASP A 65 -23.21 -22.42 -9.64
C ASP A 65 -22.68 -21.55 -10.80
N MET A 66 -21.86 -20.52 -10.51
CA MET A 66 -21.18 -19.68 -11.51
C MET A 66 -19.77 -20.17 -11.87
N LEU A 67 -19.28 -21.21 -11.18
CA LEU A 67 -18.01 -21.88 -11.49
C LEU A 67 -18.21 -23.10 -12.41
N ASP A 68 -19.43 -23.34 -12.89
CA ASP A 68 -19.68 -24.41 -13.84
C ASP A 68 -19.03 -24.07 -15.19
N ALA A 69 -18.04 -24.88 -15.58
CA ALA A 69 -17.34 -24.76 -16.86
C ALA A 69 -18.26 -24.99 -18.07
N ASN A 70 -19.47 -25.51 -17.84
CA ASN A 70 -20.53 -25.68 -18.83
C ASN A 70 -21.69 -24.69 -18.64
N ALA A 71 -21.53 -23.62 -17.85
CA ALA A 71 -22.54 -22.58 -17.73
C ALA A 71 -22.82 -21.96 -19.12
N ASP A 72 -23.93 -22.37 -19.72
CA ASP A 72 -24.52 -21.72 -20.88
C ASP A 72 -25.12 -20.39 -20.40
N PHE A 73 -24.47 -19.28 -20.75
CA PHE A 73 -24.99 -17.94 -20.49
C PHE A 73 -26.14 -17.55 -21.45
N GLY A 74 -26.74 -18.53 -22.13
CA GLY A 74 -27.98 -18.41 -22.87
C GLY A 74 -27.85 -17.63 -24.16
N GLY A 75 -27.65 -18.35 -25.28
CA GLY A 75 -28.14 -18.01 -26.62
C GLY A 75 -27.46 -16.87 -27.38
#